data_AF-A0A0S3UF92-F1
#
_entry.id   AF-A0A0S3UF92-F1
#
_cell.length_a   1.000
_cell.length_b   1.000
_cell.length_c   1.000
_cell.angle_alpha   90.00
_cell.angle_beta   90.00
_cell.angle_gamma   90.00
#
_symmetry.space_group_name_H-M   'P 1'
#
loop_
_entity.id
_entity.type
_entity.pdbx_description
1 polymer ?
#
loop_
_entity_poly.entity_id
_entity_poly.type
_entity_poly.pdbx_seq_one_letter_code
_entity_poly.pdbx_strand_id
1 'polypeptide(L)'
;MGYLVQYSFHHVRIPASQVTAALAAIHALYEPHQIEQWGTGLIYDRTTGITKKCYRGGDLPSAGGFATLIDALASWAIGAVEQADGSVEMVEYRADKVGDERVLFEAISPFVDPECRARIDAYQENHEHWRHVFVNGQHRAVPGKVVYADEHPELFDVIDL
;
A
#
# COMPACT_ATOMS: atom_id res chain seq x y z
N MET A 1 2.88 -14.52 -13.41
CA MET A 1 4.26 -14.00 -13.55
C MET A 1 4.20 -12.56 -13.09
N GLY A 2 4.78 -12.24 -11.93
CA GLY A 2 4.86 -10.86 -11.44
C GLY A 2 6.07 -10.16 -12.05
N TYR A 3 5.92 -8.90 -12.46
CA TYR A 3 7.01 -8.08 -12.95
C TYR A 3 7.86 -7.63 -11.75
N LEU A 4 9.18 -7.57 -11.91
CA LEU A 4 10.00 -6.88 -10.92
C LEU A 4 9.66 -5.39 -10.98
N VAL A 5 9.44 -4.83 -9.79
CA VAL A 5 9.03 -3.44 -9.63
C VAL A 5 9.95 -2.75 -8.64
N GLN A 6 10.33 -1.53 -8.98
CA GLN A 6 10.94 -0.61 -8.04
C GLN A 6 9.91 0.44 -7.66
N TYR A 7 9.68 0.63 -6.37
CA TYR A 7 8.85 1.71 -5.85
C TYR A 7 9.70 2.84 -5.29
N SER A 8 9.40 4.07 -5.71
CA SER A 8 9.90 5.30 -5.11
C SER A 8 8.75 6.00 -4.39
N PHE A 9 8.86 6.13 -3.07
CA PHE A 9 7.86 6.78 -2.23
C PHE A 9 8.14 8.27 -2.13
N HIS A 10 7.11 9.09 -2.34
CA HIS A 10 7.19 10.53 -2.23
C HIS A 10 6.15 10.99 -1.20
N HIS A 11 6.64 11.27 0.02
CA HIS A 11 5.86 11.84 1.13
C HIS A 11 4.58 11.08 1.46
N VAL A 12 4.62 9.74 1.41
CA VAL A 12 3.46 8.92 1.79
C VAL A 12 3.42 8.78 3.31
N ARG A 13 2.78 9.76 3.94
CA ARG A 13 2.69 9.92 5.40
C ARG A 13 1.28 9.64 5.90
N ILE A 14 1.17 8.92 7.02
CA ILE A 14 -0.05 8.77 7.80
C ILE A 14 0.14 9.57 9.09
N PRO A 15 -0.67 10.62 9.36
CA PRO A 15 -0.50 11.47 10.53
C PRO A 15 -0.79 10.67 11.82
N ALA A 16 -0.18 11.08 12.93
CA ALA A 16 -0.26 10.37 14.21
C ALA A 16 -1.71 10.06 14.65
N SER A 17 -2.63 10.99 14.41
CA SER A 17 -4.05 10.83 14.73
C SER A 17 -4.78 9.74 13.93
N GLN A 18 -4.20 9.28 12.82
CA GLN A 18 -4.79 8.28 11.94
C GLN A 18 -4.08 6.92 11.98
N VAL A 19 -2.92 6.82 12.66
CA VAL A 19 -2.10 5.58 12.69
C VAL A 19 -2.90 4.38 13.17
N THR A 20 -3.69 4.52 14.24
CA THR A 20 -4.52 3.42 14.76
C THR A 20 -5.60 3.00 13.77
N ALA A 21 -6.25 3.96 13.09
CA ALA A 21 -7.28 3.67 12.11
C ALA A 21 -6.71 2.99 10.85
N ALA A 22 -5.54 3.42 10.39
CA ALA A 22 -4.82 2.79 9.30
C ALA A 22 -4.39 1.35 9.64
N LEU A 23 -3.91 1.10 10.86
CA LEU A 23 -3.59 -0.25 11.32
C LEU A 23 -4.82 -1.17 11.29
N ALA A 24 -5.96 -0.69 11.81
CA ALA A 24 -7.22 -1.42 11.78
C ALA A 24 -7.69 -1.71 10.34
N ALA A 25 -7.51 -0.79 9.40
CA ALA A 25 -7.82 -1.00 8.00
C ALA A 25 -6.95 -2.10 7.36
N ILE A 26 -5.66 -2.16 7.71
CA ILE A 26 -4.79 -3.25 7.25
C ILE A 26 -5.22 -4.58 7.89
N HIS A 27 -5.57 -4.62 9.18
CA HIS A 27 -6.08 -5.84 9.82
C HIS A 27 -7.35 -6.36 9.12
N ALA A 28 -8.25 -5.47 8.71
CA ALA A 28 -9.47 -5.85 8.00
C ALA A 28 -9.19 -6.59 6.68
N LEU A 29 -8.05 -6.32 6.02
CA LEU A 29 -7.64 -7.09 4.83
C LEU A 29 -7.40 -8.55 5.16
N TYR A 30 -6.92 -8.88 6.36
CA TYR A 30 -6.61 -10.25 6.76
C TYR A 30 -7.83 -11.05 7.25
N GLU A 31 -9.03 -10.45 7.19
CA GLU A 31 -10.26 -11.19 7.41
C GLU A 31 -10.42 -12.29 6.33
N PRO A 32 -10.84 -13.51 6.70
CA PRO A 32 -10.84 -14.64 5.76
C PRO A 32 -11.59 -14.38 4.45
N HIS A 33 -12.70 -13.64 4.51
CA HIS A 33 -13.49 -13.30 3.33
C HIS A 33 -12.78 -12.33 2.37
N GLN A 34 -11.98 -11.40 2.89
CA GLN A 34 -11.20 -10.45 2.08
C GLN A 34 -10.04 -11.17 1.38
N ILE A 35 -9.31 -12.01 2.11
CA ILE A 35 -8.23 -12.83 1.55
C ILE A 35 -8.77 -13.76 0.45
N GLU A 36 -9.91 -14.40 0.67
CA GLU A 36 -10.53 -15.30 -0.30
C GLU A 36 -10.88 -14.57 -1.60
N GLN A 37 -11.36 -13.33 -1.49
CA GLN A 37 -11.79 -12.51 -2.63
C GLN A 37 -10.62 -11.91 -3.42
N TRP A 38 -9.59 -11.42 -2.72
CA TRP A 38 -8.58 -10.54 -3.32
C TRP A 38 -7.16 -11.10 -3.30
N GLY A 39 -6.86 -12.07 -2.44
CA GLY A 39 -5.54 -12.66 -2.32
C GLY A 39 -5.20 -13.52 -3.55
N THR A 40 -4.09 -13.20 -4.21
CA THR A 40 -3.61 -13.94 -5.39
C THR A 40 -2.48 -14.91 -5.07
N GLY A 41 -1.81 -14.74 -3.92
CA GLY A 41 -0.78 -15.63 -3.40
C GLY A 41 -1.35 -16.91 -2.77
N LEU A 42 -0.50 -17.93 -2.67
CA LEU A 42 -0.80 -19.19 -1.99
C LEU A 42 0.33 -19.54 -1.03
N ILE A 43 -0.02 -19.93 0.20
CA ILE A 43 0.93 -20.44 1.20
C ILE A 43 0.51 -21.84 1.65
N TYR A 44 1.45 -22.78 1.64
CA TYR A 44 1.22 -24.14 2.11
C TYR A 44 1.46 -24.21 3.63
N ASP A 45 0.39 -24.48 4.37
CA ASP A 45 0.46 -24.68 5.81
C ASP A 45 0.91 -26.13 6.09
N ARG A 46 2.17 -26.29 6.52
CA ARG A 46 2.76 -27.60 6.82
C ARG A 46 2.11 -28.31 8.01
N THR A 47 1.46 -27.57 8.91
CA THR A 47 0.84 -28.11 10.12
C THR A 47 -0.53 -28.70 9.80
N THR A 48 -1.31 -28.02 8.96
CA THR A 48 -2.66 -28.46 8.58
C THR A 48 -2.71 -29.25 7.27
N GLY A 49 -1.66 -29.17 6.45
CA GLY A 49 -1.59 -29.79 5.12
C GLY A 49 -2.44 -29.08 4.07
N ILE A 50 -2.92 -27.86 4.36
CA ILE A 50 -3.84 -27.09 3.51
C ILE A 50 -3.10 -25.92 2.87
N THR A 51 -3.41 -25.65 1.60
CA THR A 51 -2.95 -24.42 0.93
C THR A 51 -3.96 -23.31 1.20
N LYS A 52 -3.50 -22.17 1.72
CA LYS A 52 -4.32 -20.98 2.02
C LYS A 52 -3.98 -19.86 1.06
N LYS A 53 -4.97 -19.04 0.70
CA LYS A 53 -4.71 -17.79 -0.02
C LYS A 53 -4.03 -16.77 0.88
N CYS A 54 -3.27 -15.87 0.26
CA CYS A 54 -2.64 -14.73 0.91
C CYS A 54 -2.42 -13.60 -0.09
N TYR A 55 -2.22 -12.37 0.39
CA TYR A 55 -1.84 -11.24 -0.48
C TYR A 55 -0.38 -11.28 -0.93
N ARG A 56 0.44 -11.97 -0.16
CA ARG A 56 1.89 -12.10 -0.37
C ARG A 56 2.36 -13.37 0.31
N GLY A 57 3.32 -14.06 -0.30
CA GLY A 57 3.88 -15.34 0.20
C GLY A 57 4.69 -15.24 1.51
N GLY A 58 4.46 -14.21 2.33
CA GLY A 58 5.01 -14.06 3.67
C GLY A 58 4.07 -14.61 4.75
N ASP A 59 4.54 -14.61 5.99
CA ASP A 59 3.75 -15.08 7.12
C ASP A 59 2.53 -14.17 7.35
N LEU A 60 1.36 -14.81 7.52
CA LEU A 60 0.15 -14.14 7.96
C LEU A 60 0.33 -13.64 9.41
N PRO A 61 -0.33 -12.55 9.82
CA PRO A 61 -0.27 -12.08 11.19
C PRO A 61 -0.68 -13.19 12.17
N SER A 62 -0.12 -13.15 13.38
CA SER A 62 -0.53 -14.05 14.47
C SER A 62 -2.00 -13.79 14.84
N ALA A 63 -2.60 -14.67 15.67
CA ALA A 63 -4.02 -14.62 16.04
C ALA A 63 -4.50 -13.35 16.79
N GLY A 64 -3.68 -12.28 16.85
CA GLY A 64 -4.04 -10.95 17.36
C GLY A 64 -3.73 -9.79 16.41
N GLY A 65 -3.38 -10.07 15.14
CA GLY A 65 -2.99 -9.05 14.18
C GLY A 65 -1.55 -8.55 14.37
N PHE A 66 -1.20 -7.49 13.63
CA PHE A 66 0.05 -6.75 13.82
C PHE A 66 -0.03 -5.82 15.04
N ALA A 67 1.07 -5.71 15.79
CA ALA A 67 1.16 -4.84 16.96
C ALA A 67 1.25 -3.35 16.58
N THR A 68 1.94 -3.03 15.48
CA THR A 68 2.14 -1.66 15.01
C THR A 68 1.83 -1.53 13.51
N LEU A 69 1.57 -0.30 13.07
CA LEU A 69 1.41 0.01 11.64
C LEU A 69 2.69 -0.29 10.84
N ILE A 70 3.87 -0.08 11.44
CA ILE A 70 5.15 -0.38 10.80
C ILE A 70 5.29 -1.88 10.55
N ASP A 71 4.96 -2.72 11.54
CA ASP A 71 4.99 -4.18 11.38
C ASP A 71 4.00 -4.64 10.31
N ALA A 72 2.81 -4.03 10.29
CA ALA A 72 1.79 -4.29 9.28
C ALA A 72 2.33 -3.96 7.89
N LEU A 73 2.87 -2.77 7.65
CA LEU A 73 3.47 -2.37 6.37
C LEU A 73 4.67 -3.24 5.98
N ALA A 74 5.50 -3.63 6.95
CA ALA A 74 6.65 -4.51 6.72
C ALA A 74 6.23 -5.90 6.18
N SER A 75 5.06 -6.41 6.57
CA SER A 75 4.50 -7.67 6.01
C SER A 75 4.16 -7.56 4.52
N TRP A 76 3.94 -6.34 4.03
CA TRP A 76 3.78 -6.01 2.61
C TRP A 76 5.10 -5.61 1.94
N ALA A 77 6.22 -5.81 2.64
CA ALA A 77 7.57 -5.36 2.29
C ALA A 77 7.69 -3.85 2.06
N ILE A 78 6.84 -3.06 2.70
CA ILE A 78 6.98 -1.61 2.74
C ILE A 78 7.72 -1.25 4.02
N GLY A 79 8.92 -0.66 3.87
CA GLY A 79 9.65 -0.07 4.98
C GLY A 79 9.01 1.28 5.35
N ALA A 80 8.75 1.47 6.64
CA ALA A 80 8.20 2.70 7.18
C ALA A 80 8.95 3.12 8.44
N VAL A 81 8.92 4.42 8.73
CA VAL A 81 9.62 5.05 9.86
C VAL A 81 8.63 5.90 10.65
N GLU A 82 8.66 5.78 11.98
CA GLU A 82 7.95 6.69 12.88
C GLU A 82 8.71 8.01 12.99
N GLN A 83 8.01 9.11 12.81
CA GLN A 83 8.53 10.46 12.91
C GLN A 83 8.41 10.99 14.33
N ALA A 84 9.10 12.10 14.63
CA ALA A 84 9.09 12.69 15.98
C ALA A 84 7.71 13.15 16.47
N ASP A 85 6.77 13.43 15.55
CA ASP A 85 5.38 13.79 15.85
C ASP A 85 4.45 12.58 16.00
N GLY A 86 4.98 11.35 15.89
CA GLY A 86 4.23 10.10 15.93
C GLY A 86 3.55 9.73 14.61
N SER A 87 3.76 10.50 13.54
CA SER A 87 3.33 10.11 12.19
C SER A 87 4.19 8.95 11.65
N VAL A 88 3.66 8.20 10.69
CA VAL A 88 4.38 7.10 10.04
C VAL A 88 4.56 7.43 8.57
N GLU A 89 5.80 7.41 8.10
CA GLU A 89 6.15 7.67 6.70
C GLU A 89 6.68 6.39 6.03
N MET A 90 6.14 6.04 4.87
CA MET A 90 6.65 4.97 4.02
C MET A 90 7.85 5.46 3.22
N VAL A 91 8.96 4.73 3.29
CA VAL A 91 10.25 5.19 2.76
C VAL A 91 10.86 4.29 1.70
N GLU A 92 10.52 3.00 1.70
CA GLU A 92 11.11 2.05 0.75
C GLU A 92 10.22 0.83 0.51
N TYR A 93 10.49 0.13 -0.59
CA TYR A 93 9.91 -1.17 -0.88
C TYR A 93 11.02 -2.19 -0.99
N ARG A 94 10.86 -3.32 -0.29
CA ARG A 94 11.89 -4.34 -0.09
C ARG A 94 11.62 -5.64 -0.85
N ALA A 95 10.68 -5.63 -1.80
CA ALA A 95 10.37 -6.80 -2.62
C ALA A 95 11.01 -6.74 -3.99
N ASP A 96 11.11 -7.92 -4.60
CA ASP A 96 11.53 -8.08 -5.97
C ASP A 96 10.37 -8.18 -6.97
N LYS A 97 9.10 -8.23 -6.52
CA LYS A 97 7.93 -8.47 -7.40
C LYS A 97 6.68 -7.75 -6.91
N VAL A 98 5.88 -7.27 -7.85
CA VAL A 98 4.50 -6.80 -7.60
C VAL A 98 3.66 -7.94 -7.02
N GLY A 99 2.92 -7.66 -5.96
CA GLY A 99 1.86 -8.49 -5.39
C GLY A 99 0.52 -7.77 -5.44
N ASP A 100 -0.27 -7.91 -4.37
CA ASP A 100 -1.60 -7.32 -4.27
C ASP A 100 -1.58 -5.92 -3.62
N GLU A 101 -0.48 -5.16 -3.73
CA GLU A 101 -0.28 -3.89 -3.01
C GLU A 101 -1.34 -2.83 -3.34
N ARG A 102 -2.01 -2.92 -4.49
CA ARG A 102 -3.16 -2.05 -4.78
C ARG A 102 -4.22 -2.13 -3.68
N VAL A 103 -4.52 -3.33 -3.18
CA VAL A 103 -5.51 -3.54 -2.13
C VAL A 103 -5.07 -2.85 -0.83
N LEU A 104 -3.78 -2.93 -0.52
CA LEU A 104 -3.21 -2.18 0.60
C LEU A 104 -3.35 -0.67 0.40
N PHE A 105 -2.95 -0.16 -0.76
CA PHE A 105 -2.99 1.27 -1.07
C PHE A 105 -4.40 1.83 -1.02
N GLU A 106 -5.39 1.09 -1.54
CA GLU A 106 -6.80 1.43 -1.42
C GLU A 106 -7.24 1.49 0.06
N ALA A 107 -6.90 0.48 0.85
CA ALA A 107 -7.27 0.41 2.27
C ALA A 107 -6.67 1.55 3.11
N ILE A 108 -5.42 1.94 2.85
CA ILE A 108 -4.76 3.01 3.62
C ILE A 108 -5.05 4.41 3.08
N SER A 109 -5.55 4.54 1.85
CA SER A 109 -5.74 5.84 1.20
C SER A 109 -6.57 6.87 1.98
N PRO A 110 -7.62 6.50 2.75
CA PRO A 110 -8.37 7.47 3.56
C PRO A 110 -7.56 8.11 4.70
N PHE A 111 -6.44 7.50 5.07
CA PHE A 111 -5.62 7.89 6.22
C PHE A 111 -4.32 8.59 5.81
N VAL A 112 -4.01 8.62 4.51
CA VAL A 112 -2.84 9.33 3.99
C VAL A 112 -3.07 10.83 4.09
N ASP A 113 -2.05 11.54 4.55
CA ASP A 113 -2.08 12.98 4.72
C ASP A 113 -2.33 13.69 3.37
N PRO A 114 -3.47 14.40 3.21
CA PRO A 114 -3.79 15.09 1.96
C PRO A 114 -2.85 16.25 1.67
N GLU A 115 -2.19 16.84 2.68
CA GLU A 115 -1.29 17.98 2.50
C GLU A 115 0.04 17.56 1.86
N CYS A 116 0.45 16.30 2.04
CA CYS A 116 1.73 15.79 1.53
C CYS A 116 1.76 15.54 0.02
N ARG A 117 0.61 15.59 -0.67
CA ARG A 117 0.49 15.23 -2.10
C ARG A 117 1.17 13.90 -2.41
N ALA A 118 0.89 12.92 -1.55
CA ALA A 118 1.57 11.63 -1.55
C ALA A 118 1.47 10.91 -2.90
N ARG A 119 2.59 10.35 -3.35
CA ARG A 119 2.62 9.48 -4.53
C ARG A 119 3.67 8.39 -4.41
N ILE A 120 3.46 7.29 -5.14
CA ILE A 120 4.43 6.20 -5.28
C ILE A 120 4.67 6.00 -6.78
N ASP A 121 5.92 6.17 -7.22
CA ASP A 121 6.32 5.91 -8.58
C ASP A 121 6.80 4.44 -8.70
N ALA A 122 6.21 3.72 -9.64
CA ALA A 122 6.40 2.29 -9.86
C ALA A 122 7.03 2.01 -11.22
N TYR A 123 8.24 1.48 -11.22
CA TYR A 123 9.01 1.17 -12.42
C TYR A 123 9.07 -0.34 -12.63
N GLN A 124 8.53 -0.81 -13.74
CA GLN A 124 8.52 -2.24 -14.10
C GLN A 124 9.66 -2.60 -15.08
N GLU A 125 10.04 -3.88 -15.12
CA GLU A 125 11.09 -4.39 -16.02
C GLU A 125 10.82 -4.15 -17.51
N ASN A 126 9.56 -4.07 -17.92
CA ASN A 126 9.14 -3.78 -19.29
C ASN A 126 9.24 -2.29 -19.67
N HIS A 127 9.89 -1.47 -18.84
CA HIS A 127 9.99 -0.01 -18.95
C HIS A 127 8.65 0.72 -18.79
N GLU A 128 7.59 0.05 -18.34
CA GLU A 128 6.38 0.75 -17.93
C GLU A 128 6.61 1.48 -16.61
N HIS A 129 6.10 2.70 -16.55
CA HIS A 129 6.10 3.53 -15.37
C HIS A 129 4.65 3.85 -15.00
N TRP A 130 4.28 3.49 -13.79
CA TRP A 130 2.98 3.74 -13.19
C TRP A 130 3.16 4.64 -11.96
N ARG A 131 2.15 5.44 -11.66
CA ARG A 131 2.11 6.27 -10.47
C ARG A 131 0.87 5.95 -9.66
N HIS A 132 1.06 5.65 -8.39
CA HIS A 132 0.00 5.61 -7.41
C HIS A 132 -0.14 6.99 -6.79
N VAL A 133 -1.34 7.55 -6.83
CA VAL A 133 -1.68 8.84 -6.21
C VAL A 133 -2.74 8.64 -5.13
N PHE A 134 -2.65 9.46 -4.08
CA PHE A 134 -3.58 9.48 -2.97
C PHE A 134 -4.25 10.85 -2.94
N VAL A 135 -5.51 10.93 -3.37
CA VAL A 135 -6.26 12.19 -3.51
C VAL A 135 -7.62 12.02 -2.87
N ASN A 136 -8.00 12.95 -1.99
CA ASN A 136 -9.30 12.96 -1.31
C ASN A 136 -9.65 11.64 -0.62
N GLY A 137 -8.66 11.01 0.02
CA GLY A 137 -8.83 9.72 0.70
C GLY A 137 -9.02 8.52 -0.24
N GLN A 138 -8.70 8.66 -1.52
CA GLN A 138 -8.81 7.60 -2.52
C GLN A 138 -7.46 7.30 -3.17
N HIS A 139 -7.26 6.03 -3.51
CA HIS A 139 -6.12 5.58 -4.31
C HIS A 139 -6.48 5.53 -5.80
N ARG A 140 -5.54 5.94 -6.65
CA ARG A 140 -5.60 5.69 -8.10
C ARG A 140 -4.24 5.29 -8.64
N ALA A 141 -4.24 4.39 -9.62
CA ALA A 141 -3.07 4.09 -10.43
C ALA A 141 -3.22 4.79 -11.80
N VAL A 142 -2.26 5.63 -12.16
CA VAL A 142 -2.22 6.38 -13.42
C VAL A 142 -0.90 6.12 -14.16
N PRO A 143 -0.83 6.32 -15.49
CA PRO A 143 0.45 6.29 -16.19
C PRO A 143 1.45 7.29 -15.57
N GLY A 144 2.70 6.88 -15.38
CA GLY A 144 3.76 7.70 -14.74
C GLY A 144 4.47 8.67 -15.68
N LYS A 145 4.20 8.60 -17.00
CA LYS A 145 4.63 9.62 -17.98
C LYS A 145 3.99 10.96 -17.64
N VAL A 146 4.61 12.07 -18.05
CA VAL A 146 4.09 13.44 -17.88
C VAL A 146 2.59 13.46 -18.17
N VAL A 147 1.79 13.63 -17.12
CA VAL A 147 0.35 13.80 -17.23
C VAL A 147 0.12 15.30 -17.40
N TYR A 148 -0.36 15.71 -18.57
CA TYR A 148 -0.78 17.09 -18.78
C TYR A 148 -2.08 17.32 -18.02
N ALA A 149 -2.21 18.47 -17.34
CA ALA A 149 -3.40 18.82 -16.57
C ALA A 149 -4.70 18.73 -17.41
N ASP A 150 -4.58 18.93 -18.72
CA ASP A 150 -5.71 18.87 -19.66
C ASP A 150 -6.30 17.45 -19.82
N GLU A 151 -5.50 16.40 -19.57
CA GLU A 151 -5.93 14.99 -19.74
C GLU A 151 -6.50 14.40 -18.45
N HIS A 152 -6.10 14.94 -17.29
CA HIS A 152 -6.50 14.48 -15.96
C HIS A 152 -6.62 15.64 -14.97
N PRO A 153 -7.55 16.60 -15.19
CA PRO A 153 -7.68 17.80 -14.38
C PRO A 153 -7.96 17.51 -12.90
N GLU A 154 -8.64 16.39 -12.61
CA GLU A 154 -8.97 15.96 -11.26
C GLU A 154 -7.76 15.58 -10.39
N LEU A 155 -6.58 15.38 -11.00
CA LEU A 155 -5.32 15.17 -10.29
C LEU A 155 -4.68 16.50 -9.82
N PHE A 156 -5.19 17.63 -10.31
CA PHE A 156 -4.68 18.99 -10.07
C PHE A 156 -5.71 19.91 -9.42
N ASP A 157 -7.00 19.55 -9.46
CA ASP A 157 -8.10 20.25 -8.80
C ASP A 157 -8.12 20.03 -7.28
N VAL A 158 -7.16 20.63 -6.59
CA VAL A 158 -7.27 20.97 -5.16
C VAL A 158 -6.89 22.43 -4.99
N ILE A 159 -7.65 23.33 -5.62
CA ILE A 159 -7.73 24.73 -5.24
C ILE A 159 -9.17 25.19 -5.47
N ASP A 160 -10.00 25.03 -4.45
CA ASP A 160 -10.94 26.11 -4.12
C ASP A 160 -10.57 26.56 -2.70
N LEU A 161 -9.85 27.68 -2.67
CA LEU A 161 -9.62 28.51 -1.47
C LEU A 161 -10.89 29.29 -1.13
#